data_AF-A0A453RZ63-F1
#
_entry.id   AF-A0A453RZ63-F1
#
_cell.length_a   1.000
_cell.length_b   1.000
_cell.length_c   1.000
_cell.angle_alpha   90.00
_cell.angle_beta   90.00
_cell.angle_gamma   90.00
#
_symmetry.space_group_name_H-M   'P 1'
#
loop_
_entity.id
_entity.type
_entity.pdbx_description
1 polymer ?
#
loop_
_entity_poly.entity_id
_entity_poly.type
_entity_poly.pdbx_seq_one_letter_code
_entity_poly.pdbx_strand_id
1 'polypeptide(L)' 'GRGSEELSAELSVGLQRCLLGGKSGAGAAIDLSSLIVVEGKACWDLYIDGLVVSSDGNLLDALAAAIK' A
#
# COMPACT_ATOMS: atom_id res chain seq x y z
N GLY A 1 -3.47 20.95 7.10
CA GLY A 1 -2.34 21.67 7.73
C GLY A 1 -1.08 20.84 7.57
N ARG A 2 0.11 21.44 7.51
CA ARG A 2 1.38 20.76 7.13
C ARG A 2 1.64 19.39 7.79
N GLY A 3 1.30 19.21 9.07
CA GLY A 3 1.45 17.92 9.75
C GLY A 3 0.57 16.79 9.20
N SER A 4 -0.57 17.12 8.57
CA SER A 4 -1.45 16.13 7.94
C SER A 4 -0.87 15.57 6.64
N GLU A 5 -0.12 16.39 5.89
CA GLU A 5 0.52 15.95 4.65
C GLU A 5 1.71 15.03 4.95
N GLU A 6 2.49 15.36 5.97
CA GLU A 6 3.61 14.53 6.45
C GLU A 6 3.12 13.17 6.96
N LEU A 7 2.06 13.16 7.79
CA LEU A 7 1.44 11.92 8.24
C LEU A 7 0.88 11.09 7.07
N SER A 8 0.24 11.74 6.10
CA SER A 8 -0.28 11.05 4.90
C SER A 8 0.85 10.42 4.11
N ALA A 9 1.96 11.12 3.91
CA ALA A 9 3.14 10.59 3.23
C ALA A 9 3.76 9.41 4.00
N GLU A 10 3.85 9.51 5.33
CA GLU A 10 4.39 8.45 6.17
C GLU A 10 3.53 7.18 6.11
N LEU A 11 2.21 7.32 6.24
CA LEU A 11 1.27 6.20 6.13
C LEU A 11 1.31 5.55 4.74
N SER A 12 1.34 6.35 3.67
CA SER A 12 1.46 5.84 2.30
C SER A 12 2.75 5.03 2.10
N VAL A 13 3.88 5.53 2.61
CA VAL A 13 5.17 4.82 2.52
C VAL A 13 5.16 3.54 3.36
N GLY A 14 4.58 3.58 4.56
CA GLY A 14 4.43 2.40 5.41
C GLY A 14 3.59 1.32 4.74
N LEU A 15 2.43 1.69 4.22
CA LEU A 15 1.50 0.81 3.52
C LEU A 15 2.14 0.20 2.28
N GLN A 16 2.83 1.00 1.46
CA GLN A 16 3.56 0.52 0.30
C GLN A 16 4.59 -0.55 0.67
N ARG A 17 5.31 -0.39 1.79
CA ARG A 17 6.28 -1.40 2.25
C ARG A 17 5.61 -2.70 2.70
N CYS A 18 4.45 -2.62 3.36
CA CYS A 18 3.66 -3.80 3.73
C CYS A 18 3.20 -4.57 2.48
N LEU A 19 2.77 -3.87 1.43
CA LEU A 19 2.23 -4.49 0.23
C LEU A 19 3.30 -5.07 -0.69
N LEU A 20 4.40 -4.34 -0.91
CA LEU A 20 5.45 -4.71 -1.85
C LEU A 20 6.57 -5.56 -1.21
N GLY A 21 6.64 -5.62 0.12
CA GLY A 21 7.68 -6.34 0.83
C GLY A 21 9.07 -5.70 0.72
N GLY A 22 10.10 -6.48 1.10
CA GLY A 22 11.50 -6.06 0.99
C GLY A 22 12.03 -6.03 -0.46
N LYS A 23 13.31 -5.69 -0.67
CA LYS A 23 13.94 -5.61 -2.01
C LYS A 23 13.82 -6.89 -2.85
N SER A 24 13.68 -8.05 -2.19
CA SER A 24 13.50 -9.35 -2.84
C SER A 24 12.03 -9.75 -3.04
N GLY A 25 11.07 -8.91 -2.63
CA GLY A 25 9.66 -9.26 -2.52
C GLY A 25 9.32 -10.11 -1.29
N ALA A 26 10.30 -10.45 -0.45
CA ALA A 26 10.05 -11.21 0.78
C ALA A 26 9.12 -10.41 1.71
N GLY A 27 8.05 -11.06 2.16
CA GLY A 27 7.03 -10.44 3.01
C GLY A 27 6.03 -9.54 2.28
N ALA A 28 6.01 -9.54 0.94
CA ALA A 28 4.99 -8.83 0.17
C ALA A 28 3.61 -9.44 0.41
N ALA A 29 2.60 -8.59 0.59
CA ALA A 29 1.21 -9.03 0.70
C ALA A 29 0.56 -9.26 -0.68
N ILE A 30 1.11 -8.65 -1.73
CA ILE A 30 0.60 -8.76 -3.11
C ILE A 30 1.61 -9.49 -3.98
N ASP A 31 1.16 -10.52 -4.69
CA ASP A 31 1.92 -11.12 -5.78
C ASP A 31 1.76 -10.29 -7.06
N LEU A 32 2.75 -9.45 -7.37
CA LEU A 32 2.73 -8.61 -8.58
C LEU A 32 2.73 -9.40 -9.88
N SER A 33 3.22 -10.65 -9.88
CA SER A 33 3.22 -11.49 -11.09
C SER A 33 1.79 -11.87 -11.51
N SER A 34 0.87 -11.94 -10.55
CA SER A 34 -0.56 -12.18 -10.81
C SER A 34 -1.25 -11.04 -11.59
N LEU A 35 -0.64 -9.85 -11.63
CA LEU A 35 -1.16 -8.70 -12.37
C LEU A 35 -0.71 -8.69 -13.84
N ILE A 36 0.18 -9.60 -14.26
CA ILE A 36 0.67 -9.68 -15.63
C ILE A 36 -0.43 -10.24 -16.54
N VAL A 37 -0.75 -9.51 -17.60
CA VAL A 37 -1.70 -9.96 -18.64
C VAL A 37 -0.93 -10.58 -19.81
N VAL A 38 0.14 -9.90 -20.25
CA VAL A 38 1.06 -10.39 -21.27
C VAL A 38 2.48 -10.06 -20.85
N GLU A 39 3.29 -11.10 -20.65
CA GLU A 39 4.68 -10.99 -20.22
C GLU A 39 5.47 -9.98 -21.06
N GLY A 40 6.13 -9.03 -20.38
CA GLY A 40 6.92 -7.96 -21.00
C GLY A 40 6.14 -6.97 -21.88
N LYS A 41 4.80 -7.01 -21.93
CA LYS A 41 3.99 -6.12 -22.78
C LYS A 41 2.88 -5.38 -22.03
N ALA A 42 2.16 -6.06 -21.14
CA ALA A 42 1.02 -5.48 -20.45
C ALA A 42 0.78 -6.14 -19.08
N CYS A 43 0.52 -5.31 -18.08
CA CYS A 43 0.05 -5.69 -16.75
C CYS A 43 -1.01 -4.71 -16.27
N TRP A 44 -1.72 -5.08 -15.21
CA TRP A 44 -2.64 -4.17 -14.53
C TRP A 44 -1.87 -3.21 -13.63
N ASP A 45 -2.22 -1.92 -13.72
CA ASP A 45 -1.85 -0.93 -12.72
C ASP A 45 -2.83 -1.00 -11.55
N LEU A 46 -2.31 -1.26 -10.35
CA LEU A 46 -3.11 -1.30 -9.13
C LEU A 46 -2.95 -0.01 -8.34
N TYR A 47 -4.04 0.76 -8.22
CA TYR A 47 -4.12 1.95 -7.38
C TYR A 47 -4.87 1.61 -6.09
N ILE A 48 -4.35 2.09 -4.96
CA ILE A 48 -4.94 1.88 -3.64
C ILE A 48 -5.08 3.25 -2.97
N ASP A 49 -6.32 3.66 -2.75
CA ASP A 49 -6.66 4.88 -2.04
C ASP A 49 -7.21 4.54 -0.65
N GLY A 50 -6.60 5.11 0.39
CA GLY A 50 -7.03 4.97 1.77
C GLY A 50 -7.58 6.28 2.32
N LEU A 51 -8.76 6.23 2.95
CA LEU A 51 -9.37 7.38 3.62
C LEU A 51 -9.47 7.14 5.14
N VAL A 52 -8.75 7.95 5.92
CA VAL A 52 -8.88 7.95 7.38
C VAL A 52 -10.04 8.87 7.79
N VAL A 53 -11.13 8.26 8.28
CA VAL A 53 -12.33 9.01 8.70
C VAL A 53 -12.23 9.46 10.17
N SER A 54 -11.51 8.71 11.00
CA SER A 54 -11.24 9.02 12.41
C SER A 54 -9.86 8.51 12.81
N SER A 55 -9.19 9.23 13.71
CA SER A 55 -7.86 8.86 14.19
C SER A 55 -7.89 8.46 15.66
N ASP A 56 -8.08 7.17 15.91
CA ASP A 56 -7.96 6.56 17.24
C ASP A 56 -7.24 5.21 17.10
N GLY A 57 -6.07 5.07 17.75
CA GLY A 57 -5.21 3.89 17.64
C GLY A 57 -4.24 3.89 16.45
N ASN A 58 -3.83 2.69 16.01
CA ASN A 58 -2.81 2.51 14.97
C ASN A 58 -3.42 2.59 13.56
N LEU A 59 -3.22 3.72 12.90
CA LEU A 59 -3.73 3.99 11.56
C LEU A 59 -3.13 3.06 10.49
N LEU A 60 -1.86 2.68 10.61
CA LEU A 60 -1.21 1.83 9.62
C LEU A 60 -1.83 0.42 9.65
N ASP A 61 -2.04 -0.13 10.84
CA ASP A 61 -2.69 -1.44 11.00
C ASP A 61 -4.12 -1.40 10.45
N ALA A 62 -4.88 -0.33 10.75
CA ALA A 62 -6.24 -0.15 10.27
C ALA A 62 -6.30 -0.03 8.74
N LEU A 63 -5.42 0.77 8.13
CA LEU A 63 -5.34 0.93 6.67
C LEU A 63 -4.92 -0.38 5.99
N ALA A 64 -3.92 -1.08 6.54
CA ALA A 64 -3.47 -2.37 6.00
C ALA A 64 -4.58 -3.43 6.07
N ALA A 65 -5.35 -3.47 7.16
CA ALA A 65 -6.49 -4.39 7.30
C ALA A 65 -7.68 -4.05 6.39
N ALA A 66 -7.82 -2.79 5.97
CA ALA A 66 -8.90 -2.34 5.09
C ALA A 66 -8.68 -2.75 3.62
N ILE A 67 -7.43 -3.02 3.22
CA ILE A 67 -7.10 -3.53 1.90
C ILE A 67 -7.39 -5.03 1.86
N LYS A 68 -8.22 -5.47 0.91
CA LYS A 68 -8.69 -6.86 0.77
C LYS A 68 -8.47 -7.38 -0.65
#